data_AF-A0A116LJ56-F1
#
_entry.id   AF-A0A116LJ56-F1
#
_cell.length_a   1.000
_cell.length_b   1.000
_cell.length_c   1.000
_cell.angle_alpha   90.00
_cell.angle_beta   90.00
_cell.angle_gamma   90.00
#
_symmetry.space_group_name_H-M   'P 1'
#
loop_
_entity.id
_entity.type
_entity.pdbx_description
1 polymer ?
#
loop_
_entity_poly.entity_id
_entity_poly.type
_entity_poly.pdbx_seq_one_letter_code
_entity_poly.pdbx_strand_id
1 'polypeptide(L)'
;MDLLLIDNSNIFIGLNRFGYRARIDYIKFVKEHTGNANQRKVLAGSTPPPNDSFWKTMENNGFEVYTYERTKSGEKGVDGKILVEGMEHISETKNPGDLIIMSGDLDMRSLIEKAYSRKWKIILWSWKDSINSEYVSGDLSWCVKEIHYLDDVADEVVYFNDGTYPKEYLGERELRLEREGQELRLNKAKQSAKNKIKSLQYITNQDDYLIKIDEIIDFEQISEVNNILNAAQIEDNKLKKVAEVEAAEQRCLQEERERQDKEAKKQARKEFWEKNWGYVAGGVTTVVGGIVWVVKEIKKNKK
;
A
#
# COMPACT_ATOMS: atom_id res chain seq x y z
N MET A 1 -16.54 10.89 -15.46
CA MET A 1 -16.28 10.10 -14.24
C MET A 1 -15.16 9.16 -14.58
N ASP A 2 -14.12 9.13 -13.77
CA ASP A 2 -12.93 8.31 -14.03
C ASP A 2 -13.29 6.82 -14.01
N LEU A 3 -12.49 6.02 -14.69
CA LEU A 3 -12.72 4.60 -14.88
C LEU A 3 -11.46 3.81 -14.59
N LEU A 4 -11.58 2.82 -13.70
CA LEU A 4 -10.58 1.80 -13.46
C LEU A 4 -11.06 0.47 -14.05
N LEU A 5 -10.24 -0.09 -14.94
CA LEU A 5 -10.45 -1.40 -15.54
C LEU A 5 -9.33 -2.33 -15.08
N ILE A 6 -9.70 -3.44 -14.45
CA ILE A 6 -8.75 -4.40 -13.92
C ILE A 6 -8.93 -5.74 -14.62
N ASP A 7 -7.88 -6.13 -15.34
CA ASP A 7 -7.73 -7.48 -15.87
C ASP A 7 -7.03 -8.35 -14.84
N ASN A 8 -7.82 -8.89 -13.92
CA ASN A 8 -7.28 -9.69 -12.83
C ASN A 8 -6.54 -10.92 -13.35
N SER A 9 -6.92 -11.49 -14.50
CA SER A 9 -6.26 -12.66 -15.04
C SER A 9 -4.83 -12.34 -15.50
N ASN A 10 -4.63 -11.23 -16.22
CA ASN A 10 -3.30 -10.78 -16.59
C ASN A 10 -2.45 -10.37 -15.38
N ILE A 11 -3.05 -9.62 -14.45
CA ILE A 11 -2.35 -9.21 -13.22
C ILE A 11 -1.98 -10.42 -12.37
N PHE A 12 -2.84 -11.43 -12.27
CA PHE A 12 -2.62 -12.63 -11.47
C PHE A 12 -1.46 -13.48 -11.97
N ILE A 13 -1.22 -13.54 -13.28
CA ILE A 13 -0.08 -14.29 -13.83
C ILE A 13 1.25 -13.76 -13.29
N GLY A 14 1.39 -12.43 -13.20
CA GLY A 14 2.60 -11.81 -12.65
C GLY A 14 2.82 -12.11 -11.17
N LEU A 15 1.75 -12.35 -10.39
CA LEU A 15 1.84 -12.67 -8.97
C LEU A 15 2.50 -14.03 -8.69
N ASN A 16 2.56 -14.94 -9.66
CA ASN A 16 3.15 -16.27 -9.48
C ASN A 16 4.62 -16.21 -9.01
N ARG A 17 5.33 -15.11 -9.30
CA ARG A 17 6.72 -14.89 -8.85
C ARG A 17 6.85 -14.79 -7.33
N PHE A 18 5.82 -14.34 -6.63
CA PHE A 18 5.82 -14.17 -5.17
C PHE A 18 5.35 -15.42 -4.42
N GLY A 19 4.95 -16.45 -5.17
CA GLY A 19 4.54 -17.75 -4.62
C GLY A 19 3.03 -17.93 -4.49
N TYR A 20 2.68 -19.12 -3.99
CA TYR A 20 1.29 -19.57 -3.93
C TYR A 20 0.45 -18.66 -3.02
N ARG A 21 -0.76 -18.31 -3.47
CA ARG A 21 -1.78 -17.49 -2.76
C ARG A 21 -1.48 -15.99 -2.66
N ALA A 22 -0.46 -15.49 -3.36
CA ALA A 22 -0.33 -14.04 -3.56
C ALA A 22 -1.60 -13.47 -4.22
N ARG A 23 -2.01 -12.27 -3.79
CA ARG A 23 -3.14 -11.49 -4.28
C ARG A 23 -2.79 -10.01 -4.26
N ILE A 24 -3.43 -9.21 -5.12
CA ILE A 24 -3.39 -7.75 -4.98
C ILE A 24 -4.55 -7.28 -4.13
N ASP A 25 -4.26 -6.39 -3.18
CA ASP A 25 -5.27 -5.60 -2.49
C ASP A 25 -5.70 -4.42 -3.36
N TYR A 26 -6.68 -4.65 -4.23
CA TYR A 26 -7.21 -3.59 -5.10
C TYR A 26 -7.89 -2.45 -4.32
N ILE A 27 -8.35 -2.70 -3.09
CA ILE A 27 -8.97 -1.65 -2.26
C ILE A 27 -7.88 -0.68 -1.79
N LYS A 28 -6.78 -1.22 -1.26
CA LYS A 28 -5.60 -0.42 -0.89
C LYS A 28 -5.00 0.28 -2.10
N PHE A 29 -4.84 -0.44 -3.22
CA PHE A 29 -4.35 0.14 -4.46
C PHE A 29 -5.17 1.36 -4.92
N VAL A 30 -6.51 1.26 -4.93
CA VAL A 30 -7.37 2.39 -5.31
C VAL A 30 -7.22 3.56 -4.35
N LYS A 31 -7.11 3.29 -3.05
CA LYS A 31 -6.96 4.33 -2.04
C LYS A 31 -5.64 5.11 -2.20
N GLU A 32 -4.56 4.41 -2.55
CA GLU A 32 -3.20 4.95 -2.48
C GLU A 32 -2.64 5.37 -3.84
N HIS A 33 -3.13 4.82 -4.95
CA HIS A 33 -2.49 4.99 -6.26
C HIS A 33 -3.38 5.52 -7.40
N THR A 34 -4.71 5.56 -7.26
CA THR A 34 -5.59 6.05 -8.35
C THR A 34 -6.04 7.49 -8.19
N GLY A 35 -5.76 8.14 -7.06
CA GLY A 35 -6.10 9.55 -6.80
C GLY A 35 -7.60 9.86 -6.67
N ASN A 36 -8.49 8.94 -7.06
CA ASN A 36 -9.94 9.10 -6.98
C ASN A 36 -10.65 7.82 -6.49
N ALA A 37 -11.11 7.82 -5.23
CA ALA A 37 -11.83 6.69 -4.65
C ALA A 37 -13.25 6.49 -5.23
N ASN A 38 -13.83 7.54 -5.83
CA ASN A 38 -15.21 7.56 -6.35
C ASN A 38 -15.27 7.25 -7.86
N GLN A 39 -14.18 6.80 -8.47
CA GLN A 39 -14.17 6.33 -9.85
C GLN A 39 -15.00 5.04 -10.01
N ARG A 40 -15.47 4.78 -11.24
CA ARG A 40 -16.10 3.49 -11.57
C ARG A 40 -15.01 2.43 -11.63
N LYS A 41 -15.26 1.25 -11.06
CA LYS A 41 -14.25 0.18 -10.91
C LYS A 41 -14.81 -1.11 -11.49
N VAL A 42 -14.23 -1.56 -12.59
CA VAL A 42 -14.59 -2.83 -13.23
C VAL A 42 -13.44 -3.80 -13.01
N LEU A 43 -13.76 -4.97 -12.46
CA LEU A 43 -12.80 -6.03 -12.18
C LEU A 43 -13.27 -7.30 -12.89
N ALA A 44 -12.48 -7.81 -13.83
CA ALA A 44 -12.79 -9.04 -14.53
C ALA A 44 -11.67 -10.08 -14.38
N GLY A 45 -12.03 -11.37 -14.33
CA GLY A 45 -11.06 -12.47 -14.32
C GLY A 45 -11.69 -13.85 -14.15
N SER A 46 -10.86 -14.84 -13.83
CA SER A 46 -11.31 -16.25 -13.75
C SER A 46 -12.29 -16.51 -12.62
N THR A 47 -13.23 -17.43 -12.87
CA THR A 47 -14.15 -17.94 -11.87
C THR A 47 -13.39 -18.34 -10.60
N PRO A 48 -13.83 -17.83 -9.44
CA PRO A 48 -13.18 -18.14 -8.17
C PRO A 48 -13.06 -19.65 -7.91
N PRO A 49 -12.01 -20.07 -7.19
CA PRO A 49 -12.05 -21.32 -6.46
C PRO A 49 -13.28 -21.38 -5.52
N PRO A 50 -13.83 -22.58 -5.27
CA PRO A 50 -14.88 -22.75 -4.25
C PRO A 50 -14.45 -22.16 -2.91
N ASN A 51 -15.30 -21.32 -2.30
CA ASN A 51 -15.07 -20.59 -1.04
C ASN A 51 -14.10 -19.40 -1.10
N ASP A 52 -13.84 -18.81 -2.27
CA ASP A 52 -13.04 -17.58 -2.37
C ASP A 52 -13.86 -16.34 -1.97
N SER A 53 -13.51 -15.70 -0.85
CA SER A 53 -14.14 -14.47 -0.37
C SER A 53 -13.65 -13.21 -1.09
N PHE A 54 -12.61 -13.31 -1.93
CA PHE A 54 -12.00 -12.18 -2.62
C PHE A 54 -13.02 -11.40 -3.45
N TRP A 55 -13.72 -12.05 -4.37
CA TRP A 55 -14.66 -11.40 -5.27
C TRP A 55 -15.80 -10.74 -4.52
N LYS A 56 -16.34 -11.43 -3.51
CA LYS A 56 -17.41 -10.86 -2.68
C LYS A 56 -16.92 -9.64 -1.91
N THR A 57 -15.67 -9.66 -1.47
CA THR A 57 -15.03 -8.50 -0.83
C THR A 57 -14.92 -7.33 -1.80
N MET A 58 -14.53 -7.57 -3.06
CA MET A 58 -14.45 -6.53 -4.09
C MET A 58 -15.84 -5.93 -4.38
N GLU A 59 -16.87 -6.75 -4.58
CA GLU A 59 -18.26 -6.28 -4.76
C GLU A 59 -18.70 -5.39 -3.60
N ASN A 60 -18.48 -5.82 -2.36
CA ASN A 60 -18.85 -5.06 -1.16
C ASN A 60 -18.08 -3.73 -1.03
N ASN A 61 -16.99 -3.55 -1.77
CA ASN A 61 -16.19 -2.32 -1.81
C ASN A 61 -16.41 -1.51 -3.10
N GLY A 62 -17.52 -1.76 -3.79
CA GLY A 62 -17.97 -0.95 -4.94
C GLY A 62 -17.29 -1.28 -6.26
N PHE A 63 -16.73 -2.49 -6.39
CA PHE A 63 -16.25 -3.00 -7.67
C PHE A 63 -17.38 -3.73 -8.40
N GLU A 64 -17.50 -3.47 -9.69
CA GLU A 64 -18.30 -4.25 -10.63
C GLU A 64 -17.49 -5.47 -11.06
N VAL A 65 -17.87 -6.63 -10.51
CA VAL A 65 -17.11 -7.87 -10.67
C VAL A 65 -17.71 -8.75 -11.76
N TYR A 66 -16.86 -9.21 -12.68
CA TYR A 66 -17.24 -10.14 -13.74
C TYR A 66 -16.30 -11.35 -13.76
N THR A 67 -16.84 -12.55 -13.58
CA THR A 67 -16.05 -13.78 -13.53
C THR A 67 -16.40 -14.75 -14.65
N TYR A 68 -15.40 -15.39 -15.25
CA TYR A 68 -15.57 -16.33 -16.37
C TYR A 68 -14.92 -17.69 -16.12
N GLU A 69 -15.59 -18.77 -16.52
CA GLU A 69 -15.02 -20.11 -16.35
C GLU A 69 -13.84 -20.35 -17.29
N ARG A 70 -12.76 -20.96 -16.77
CA ARG A 70 -11.66 -21.44 -17.61
C ARG A 70 -12.05 -22.77 -18.25
N THR A 71 -12.03 -22.81 -19.57
CA THR A 71 -12.23 -24.04 -20.35
C THR A 71 -10.88 -24.69 -20.68
N LYS A 72 -10.88 -25.91 -21.25
CA LYS A 72 -9.65 -26.60 -21.70
C LYS A 72 -8.85 -25.81 -22.76
N SER A 73 -9.49 -24.87 -23.45
CA SER A 73 -8.87 -23.97 -24.43
C SER A 73 -8.42 -22.63 -23.83
N GLY A 74 -8.44 -22.48 -22.51
CA GLY A 74 -8.16 -21.23 -21.81
C GLY A 74 -9.41 -20.54 -21.29
N GLU A 75 -9.20 -19.37 -20.71
CA GLU A 75 -10.25 -18.46 -20.28
C GLU A 75 -10.81 -17.72 -21.50
N LYS A 76 -12.13 -17.63 -21.64
CA LYS A 76 -12.76 -16.99 -22.80
C LYS A 76 -13.74 -15.93 -22.32
N GLY A 77 -13.44 -14.65 -22.58
CA GLY A 77 -14.40 -13.56 -22.42
C GLY A 77 -14.06 -12.47 -21.39
N VAL A 78 -13.00 -12.61 -20.60
CA VAL A 78 -12.54 -11.54 -19.67
C VAL A 78 -12.17 -10.29 -20.45
N ASP A 79 -11.27 -10.43 -21.43
CA ASP A 79 -10.78 -9.31 -22.24
C ASP A 79 -11.94 -8.63 -22.98
N GLY A 80 -12.85 -9.44 -23.52
CA GLY A 80 -14.07 -8.96 -24.17
C GLY A 80 -14.96 -8.15 -23.23
N LYS A 81 -15.08 -8.54 -21.96
CA LYS A 81 -15.91 -7.81 -21.00
C LYS A 81 -15.29 -6.48 -20.60
N ILE A 82 -13.98 -6.45 -20.34
CA ILE A 82 -13.25 -5.21 -20.05
C ILE A 82 -13.39 -4.22 -21.20
N LEU A 83 -13.20 -4.71 -22.44
CA LEU A 83 -13.37 -3.90 -23.63
C LEU A 83 -14.79 -3.33 -23.75
N VAL A 84 -15.83 -4.16 -23.58
CA VAL A 84 -17.22 -3.71 -23.68
C VAL A 84 -17.53 -2.64 -22.63
N GLU A 85 -17.26 -2.91 -21.35
CA GLU A 85 -17.54 -1.98 -20.26
C GLU A 85 -16.77 -0.66 -20.39
N GLY A 86 -15.51 -0.74 -20.83
CA GLY A 86 -14.69 0.44 -21.10
C GLY A 86 -15.22 1.26 -22.28
N MET A 87 -15.56 0.61 -23.38
CA MET A 87 -16.07 1.28 -24.58
C MET A 87 -17.42 1.96 -24.36
N GLU A 88 -18.33 1.30 -23.64
CA GLU A 88 -19.64 1.86 -23.26
C GLU A 88 -19.44 3.11 -22.40
N HIS A 89 -18.65 3.00 -21.33
CA HIS A 89 -18.39 4.12 -20.42
C HIS A 89 -17.78 5.34 -21.12
N ILE A 90 -16.78 5.11 -21.97
CA ILE A 90 -16.10 6.18 -22.74
C ILE A 90 -17.05 6.84 -23.74
N SER A 91 -17.97 6.07 -24.31
CA SER A 91 -18.91 6.55 -25.32
C SER A 91 -20.05 7.36 -24.70
N GLU A 92 -20.56 6.93 -23.55
CA GLU A 92 -21.68 7.56 -22.84
C GLU A 92 -21.26 8.77 -21.99
N THR A 93 -20.01 8.78 -21.53
CA THR A 93 -19.48 9.89 -20.75
C THR A 93 -19.27 11.13 -21.61
N LYS A 94 -19.90 12.24 -21.23
CA LYS A 94 -19.81 13.54 -21.94
C LYS A 94 -18.44 14.21 -21.82
N ASN A 95 -17.88 14.22 -20.62
CA ASN A 95 -16.61 14.87 -20.32
C ASN A 95 -15.53 13.82 -20.04
N PRO A 96 -14.42 13.80 -20.80
CA PRO A 96 -13.36 12.83 -20.58
C PRO A 96 -12.77 12.99 -19.17
N GLY A 97 -12.37 11.87 -18.59
CA GLY A 97 -11.63 11.82 -17.34
C GLY A 97 -10.38 10.95 -17.48
N ASP A 98 -9.99 10.35 -16.36
CA ASP A 98 -8.86 9.42 -16.32
C ASP A 98 -9.35 7.99 -16.56
N LEU A 99 -8.70 7.31 -17.50
CA LEU A 99 -8.86 5.89 -17.77
C LEU A 99 -7.64 5.16 -17.24
N ILE A 100 -7.82 4.41 -16.17
CA ILE A 100 -6.78 3.60 -15.53
C ILE A 100 -6.99 2.15 -15.96
N ILE A 101 -6.02 1.57 -16.65
CA ILE A 101 -6.05 0.18 -17.10
C ILE A 101 -4.99 -0.61 -16.34
N MET A 102 -5.39 -1.67 -15.64
CA MET A 102 -4.47 -2.63 -15.04
C MET A 102 -4.39 -3.87 -15.93
N SER A 103 -3.50 -3.83 -16.92
CA SER A 103 -3.16 -4.95 -17.82
C SER A 103 -1.86 -4.65 -18.55
N GLY A 104 -1.15 -5.68 -19.01
CA GLY A 104 0.00 -5.57 -19.92
C GLY A 104 -0.30 -5.98 -21.36
N ASP A 105 -1.49 -6.53 -21.61
CA ASP A 105 -1.84 -7.20 -22.86
C ASP A 105 -2.19 -6.21 -23.98
N LEU A 106 -1.80 -6.52 -25.21
CA LEU A 106 -2.08 -5.71 -26.40
C LEU A 106 -3.55 -5.76 -26.82
N ASP A 107 -4.33 -6.72 -26.30
CA ASP A 107 -5.77 -6.82 -26.56
C ASP A 107 -6.55 -5.55 -26.14
N MET A 108 -5.97 -4.71 -25.26
CA MET A 108 -6.55 -3.41 -24.87
C MET A 108 -6.38 -2.30 -25.92
N ARG A 109 -5.69 -2.56 -27.04
CA ARG A 109 -5.40 -1.57 -28.10
C ARG A 109 -6.63 -0.78 -28.54
N SER A 110 -7.71 -1.48 -28.91
CA SER A 110 -8.93 -0.85 -29.41
C SER A 110 -9.52 0.14 -28.42
N LEU A 111 -9.50 -0.21 -27.13
CA LEU A 111 -9.99 0.64 -26.05
C LEU A 111 -9.12 1.89 -25.89
N ILE A 112 -7.79 1.72 -25.95
CA ILE A 112 -6.82 2.83 -25.86
C ILE A 112 -7.00 3.80 -27.03
N GLU A 113 -7.11 3.30 -28.25
CA GLU A 113 -7.36 4.13 -29.44
C GLU A 113 -8.68 4.91 -29.32
N LYS A 114 -9.75 4.25 -28.85
CA LYS A 114 -11.04 4.91 -28.60
C LYS A 114 -10.94 5.99 -27.52
N ALA A 115 -10.34 5.67 -26.37
CA ALA A 115 -10.15 6.59 -25.25
C ALA A 115 -9.38 7.84 -25.69
N TYR A 116 -8.28 7.63 -26.43
CA TYR A 116 -7.45 8.70 -26.96
C TYR A 116 -8.22 9.60 -27.94
N SER A 117 -8.99 8.99 -28.86
CA SER A 117 -9.84 9.76 -29.80
C SER A 117 -10.87 10.64 -29.08
N ARG A 118 -11.31 10.21 -27.89
CA ARG A 118 -12.27 10.90 -27.02
C ARG A 118 -11.60 11.80 -25.98
N LYS A 119 -10.28 12.00 -26.08
CA LYS A 119 -9.47 12.88 -25.22
C LYS A 119 -9.44 12.47 -23.74
N TRP A 120 -9.60 11.17 -23.46
CA TRP A 120 -9.34 10.63 -22.13
C TRP A 120 -7.85 10.62 -21.82
N LYS A 121 -7.49 10.86 -20.56
CA LYS A 121 -6.12 10.63 -20.09
C LYS A 121 -5.97 9.15 -19.78
N ILE A 122 -5.03 8.49 -20.45
CA ILE A 122 -4.83 7.04 -20.31
C ILE A 122 -3.65 6.80 -19.38
N ILE A 123 -3.87 6.03 -18.32
CA ILE A 123 -2.88 5.64 -17.32
C ILE A 123 -2.82 4.11 -17.30
N LEU A 124 -1.66 3.55 -17.61
CA LEU A 124 -1.47 2.10 -17.65
C LEU A 124 -0.73 1.62 -16.41
N TRP A 125 -1.21 0.54 -15.81
CA TRP A 125 -0.56 -0.20 -14.73
C TRP A 125 -0.31 -1.63 -15.18
N SER A 126 0.94 -2.08 -15.06
CA SER A 126 1.30 -3.46 -15.44
C SER A 126 2.51 -3.95 -14.66
N TRP A 127 2.80 -5.24 -14.74
CA TRP A 127 4.11 -5.77 -14.33
C TRP A 127 5.15 -5.44 -15.41
N LYS A 128 6.38 -5.09 -15.01
CA LYS A 128 7.48 -4.68 -15.91
C LYS A 128 7.79 -5.70 -17.00
N ASP A 129 7.69 -6.99 -16.68
CA ASP A 129 7.96 -8.11 -17.58
C ASP A 129 6.75 -8.56 -18.40
N SER A 130 5.56 -8.03 -18.10
CA SER A 130 4.29 -8.43 -18.74
C SER A 130 3.74 -7.34 -19.65
N ILE A 131 4.29 -6.13 -19.61
CA ILE A 131 3.86 -5.02 -20.46
C ILE A 131 4.31 -5.24 -21.92
N ASN A 132 3.38 -5.07 -22.86
CA ASN A 132 3.71 -5.10 -24.28
C ASN A 132 4.51 -3.86 -24.71
N SER A 133 5.55 -4.05 -25.53
CA SER A 133 6.43 -2.97 -26.02
C SER A 133 5.73 -1.91 -26.85
N GLU A 134 4.57 -2.22 -27.44
CA GLU A 134 3.73 -1.26 -28.17
C GLU A 134 3.27 -0.09 -27.30
N TYR A 135 3.04 -0.33 -26.00
CA TYR A 135 2.66 0.71 -25.04
C TYR A 135 3.83 1.63 -24.67
N VAL A 136 5.05 1.13 -24.72
CA VAL A 136 6.25 1.83 -24.23
C VAL A 136 6.97 2.55 -25.37
N SER A 137 7.10 1.88 -26.50
CA SER A 137 7.98 2.30 -27.61
C SER A 137 7.38 2.15 -29.00
N GLY A 138 6.20 1.52 -29.11
CA GLY A 138 5.49 1.38 -30.37
C GLY A 138 4.43 2.47 -30.56
N ASP A 139 3.43 2.16 -31.38
CA ASP A 139 2.48 3.17 -31.89
C ASP A 139 1.52 3.68 -30.80
N LEU A 140 1.30 2.90 -29.74
CA LEU A 140 0.40 3.28 -28.64
C LEU A 140 1.08 4.13 -27.57
N SER A 141 2.41 4.28 -27.61
CA SER A 141 3.18 5.08 -26.64
C SER A 141 2.70 6.54 -26.54
N TRP A 142 2.27 7.13 -27.65
CA TRP A 142 1.75 8.50 -27.70
C TRP A 142 0.33 8.64 -27.12
N CYS A 143 -0.42 7.54 -27.05
CA CYS A 143 -1.77 7.52 -26.50
C CYS A 143 -1.76 7.41 -24.97
N VAL A 144 -0.81 6.65 -24.43
CA VAL A 144 -0.67 6.41 -22.99
C VAL A 144 0.09 7.58 -22.35
N LYS A 145 -0.56 8.27 -21.40
CA LYS A 145 0.02 9.45 -20.77
C LYS A 145 1.03 9.09 -19.68
N GLU A 146 0.72 8.04 -18.93
CA GLU A 146 1.53 7.55 -17.81
C GLU A 146 1.54 6.03 -17.82
N ILE A 147 2.70 5.46 -17.52
CA ILE A 147 2.88 4.02 -17.29
C ILE A 147 3.48 3.89 -15.90
N HIS A 148 2.78 3.14 -15.05
CA HIS A 148 3.21 2.80 -13.70
C HIS A 148 3.37 1.29 -13.60
N TYR A 149 4.26 0.85 -12.71
CA TYR A 149 4.55 -0.57 -12.55
C TYR A 149 4.09 -1.10 -11.20
N LEU A 150 3.43 -2.25 -11.23
CA LEU A 150 3.03 -2.96 -10.02
C LEU A 150 4.24 -3.44 -9.20
N ASP A 151 5.38 -3.68 -9.85
CA ASP A 151 6.64 -4.01 -9.19
C ASP A 151 7.07 -2.91 -8.19
N ASP A 152 6.76 -1.64 -8.46
CA ASP A 152 7.20 -0.52 -7.63
C ASP A 152 6.36 -0.34 -6.36
N VAL A 153 5.19 -1.00 -6.29
CA VAL A 153 4.26 -0.94 -5.15
C VAL A 153 3.96 -2.33 -4.58
N ALA A 154 4.63 -3.37 -5.07
CA ALA A 154 4.31 -4.76 -4.78
C ALA A 154 4.35 -5.05 -3.28
N ASP A 155 5.36 -4.53 -2.58
CA ASP A 155 5.54 -4.71 -1.14
C ASP A 155 4.35 -4.23 -0.31
N GLU A 156 3.63 -3.23 -0.83
CA GLU A 156 2.53 -2.56 -0.15
C GLU A 156 1.16 -3.15 -0.50
N VAL A 157 0.98 -3.61 -1.74
CA VAL A 157 -0.35 -4.02 -2.24
C VAL A 157 -0.47 -5.54 -2.45
N VAL A 158 0.64 -6.26 -2.59
CA VAL A 158 0.60 -7.73 -2.65
C VAL A 158 0.47 -8.27 -1.24
N TYR A 159 -0.53 -9.12 -1.03
CA TYR A 159 -0.76 -9.76 0.25
C TYR A 159 -0.97 -11.27 0.11
N PHE A 160 -0.75 -11.94 1.23
CA PHE A 160 -0.96 -13.37 1.40
C PHE A 160 -2.02 -13.58 2.47
N ASN A 161 -2.94 -14.51 2.19
CA ASN A 161 -3.92 -14.97 3.16
C ASN A 161 -3.96 -16.49 3.07
N ASP A 162 -3.10 -17.15 3.83
CA ASP A 162 -2.96 -18.61 3.83
C ASP A 162 -3.83 -19.32 4.86
N GLY A 163 -4.55 -18.56 5.69
CA GLY A 163 -5.41 -19.05 6.78
C GLY A 163 -4.64 -19.48 8.04
N THR A 164 -3.30 -19.57 7.99
CA THR A 164 -2.45 -19.82 9.16
C THR A 164 -2.04 -18.50 9.80
N TYR A 165 -1.74 -17.51 8.96
CA TYR A 165 -1.42 -16.15 9.37
C TYR A 165 -2.54 -15.19 8.96
N PRO A 166 -2.81 -14.13 9.75
CA PRO A 166 -3.63 -13.02 9.29
C PRO A 166 -3.03 -12.41 8.03
N LYS A 167 -3.83 -11.62 7.30
CA LYS A 167 -3.41 -10.91 6.09
C LYS A 167 -2.05 -10.25 6.29
N GLU A 168 -1.06 -10.69 5.52
CA GLU A 168 0.34 -10.25 5.58
C GLU A 168 0.74 -9.71 4.21
N TYR A 169 1.36 -8.53 4.16
CA TYR A 169 1.83 -7.94 2.91
C TYR A 169 3.21 -8.49 2.50
N LEU A 170 3.55 -8.38 1.22
CA LEU A 170 4.79 -8.93 0.68
C LEU A 170 6.02 -8.40 1.41
N GLY A 171 6.12 -7.09 1.64
CA GLY A 171 7.26 -6.53 2.38
C GLY A 171 7.38 -7.07 3.81
N GLU A 172 6.25 -7.23 4.51
CA GLU A 172 6.22 -7.81 5.86
C GLU A 172 6.66 -9.29 5.86
N ARG A 173 6.20 -10.03 4.85
CA ARG A 173 6.51 -11.45 4.66
C ARG A 173 7.99 -11.67 4.37
N GLU A 174 8.59 -10.85 3.51
CA GLU A 174 10.02 -10.94 3.19
C GLU A 174 10.88 -10.72 4.44
N LEU A 175 10.57 -9.68 5.22
CA LEU A 175 11.25 -9.43 6.50
C LEU A 175 11.09 -10.60 7.49
N ARG A 176 9.90 -11.21 7.55
CA ARG A 176 9.67 -12.39 8.42
C ARG A 176 10.48 -13.59 7.94
N LEU A 177 10.45 -13.91 6.65
CA LEU A 177 11.18 -15.04 6.08
C LEU A 177 12.70 -14.88 6.23
N GLU A 178 13.21 -13.66 6.11
CA GLU A 178 14.62 -13.35 6.37
C GLU A 178 14.99 -13.66 7.83
N ARG A 179 14.20 -13.17 8.80
CA ARG A 179 14.42 -13.45 10.22
C ARG A 179 14.37 -14.95 10.53
N GLU A 180 13.36 -15.65 10.02
CA GLU A 180 13.23 -17.12 10.20
C GLU A 180 14.44 -17.86 9.59
N GLY A 181 14.93 -17.40 8.43
CA GLY A 181 16.12 -17.94 7.78
C GLY A 181 17.39 -17.72 8.61
N GLN A 182 17.57 -16.52 9.16
CA GLN A 182 18.69 -16.20 10.06
C GLN A 182 18.66 -17.06 11.33
N GLU A 183 17.48 -17.19 11.96
CA GLU A 183 17.31 -18.00 13.16
C GLU A 183 17.60 -19.49 12.89
N LEU A 184 17.14 -20.02 11.76
CA LEU A 184 17.42 -21.41 11.37
C LEU A 184 18.93 -21.65 11.17
N ARG A 185 19.63 -20.72 10.51
CA ARG A 185 21.09 -20.78 10.34
C ARG A 185 21.81 -20.75 11.69
N LEU A 186 21.40 -19.85 12.58
CA LEU A 186 21.95 -19.75 13.94
C LEU A 186 21.72 -21.03 14.73
N ASN A 187 20.52 -21.60 14.68
CA ASN A 187 20.18 -22.83 15.40
C ASN A 187 20.97 -24.03 14.87
N LYS A 188 21.18 -24.13 13.55
CA LYS A 188 22.06 -25.13 12.94
C LYS A 188 23.51 -24.97 13.40
N ALA A 189 24.03 -23.74 13.41
CA ALA A 189 25.39 -23.45 13.88
C ALA A 189 25.57 -23.82 15.36
N LYS A 190 24.62 -23.44 16.22
CA LYS A 190 24.60 -23.81 17.65
C LYS A 190 24.60 -25.33 17.85
N GLN A 191 23.77 -26.06 17.10
CA GLN A 191 23.71 -27.52 17.21
C GLN A 191 25.01 -28.18 16.73
N SER A 192 25.60 -27.69 15.64
CA SER A 192 26.90 -28.15 15.14
C SER A 192 28.00 -27.95 16.20
N ALA A 193 28.09 -26.75 16.78
CA ALA A 193 29.04 -26.45 17.86
C ALA A 193 28.84 -27.36 19.08
N LYS A 194 27.58 -27.57 19.50
CA LYS A 194 27.25 -28.47 20.62
C LYS A 194 27.70 -29.90 20.35
N ASN A 195 27.53 -30.40 19.12
CA ASN A 195 27.98 -31.73 18.73
C ASN A 195 29.51 -31.84 18.74
N LYS A 196 30.23 -30.82 18.22
CA LYS A 196 31.71 -30.75 18.28
C LYS A 196 32.22 -30.79 19.72
N ILE A 197 31.67 -29.95 20.61
CA ILE A 197 32.04 -29.92 22.03
C ILE A 197 31.76 -31.26 22.71
N LYS A 198 30.60 -31.87 22.45
CA LYS A 198 30.26 -33.19 23.03
C LYS A 198 31.26 -34.27 22.60
N SER A 199 31.81 -34.19 21.39
CA SER A 199 32.82 -35.14 20.90
C SER A 199 34.15 -35.07 21.66
N LEU A 200 34.44 -33.96 22.34
CA LEU A 200 35.63 -33.81 23.18
C LEU A 200 35.56 -34.63 24.47
N GLN A 201 34.35 -34.95 24.96
CA GLN A 201 34.15 -35.70 26.21
C GLN A 201 34.69 -37.14 26.15
N TYR A 202 34.96 -37.66 24.95
CA TYR A 202 35.41 -39.03 24.73
C TYR A 202 36.91 -39.14 24.43
N ILE A 203 37.65 -38.03 24.50
CA ILE A 203 39.09 -38.01 24.26
C ILE A 203 39.81 -38.18 25.60
N THR A 204 40.62 -39.22 25.70
CA THR A 204 41.40 -39.55 26.90
C THR A 204 42.88 -39.19 26.79
N ASN A 205 43.38 -38.94 25.57
CA ASN A 205 44.74 -38.51 25.29
C ASN A 205 44.83 -36.97 25.26
N GLN A 206 45.76 -36.41 26.03
CA GLN A 206 45.94 -34.97 26.18
C GLN A 206 46.37 -34.27 24.88
N ASP A 207 47.22 -34.89 24.05
CA ASP A 207 47.69 -34.28 22.80
C ASP A 207 46.57 -34.24 21.75
N ASP A 208 45.78 -35.33 21.65
CA ASP A 208 44.60 -35.39 20.77
C ASP A 208 43.49 -34.42 21.22
N TYR A 209 43.41 -34.14 22.52
CA TYR A 209 42.48 -33.17 23.10
C TYR A 209 42.87 -31.74 22.71
N LEU A 210 44.16 -31.40 22.80
CA LEU A 210 44.68 -30.08 22.42
C LEU A 210 44.55 -29.82 20.92
N ILE A 211 44.86 -30.80 20.06
CA ILE A 211 44.69 -30.68 18.60
C ILE A 211 43.22 -30.40 18.23
N LYS A 212 42.28 -31.14 18.82
CA LYS A 212 40.85 -30.91 18.57
C LYS A 212 40.33 -29.61 19.16
N ILE A 213 40.92 -29.10 20.24
CA ILE A 213 40.62 -27.76 20.75
C ILE A 213 41.10 -26.71 19.74
N ASP A 214 42.30 -26.83 19.18
CA ASP A 214 42.81 -25.92 18.16
C ASP A 214 41.95 -25.95 16.87
N GLU A 215 41.46 -27.12 16.44
CA GLU A 215 40.51 -27.24 15.31
C GLU A 215 39.13 -26.58 15.58
N ILE A 216 38.70 -26.53 16.84
CA ILE A 216 37.44 -25.88 17.25
C ILE A 216 37.64 -24.37 17.45
N ILE A 217 38.82 -23.95 17.89
CA ILE A 217 39.22 -22.56 18.11
C ILE A 217 39.73 -21.91 16.82
N ASP A 218 39.92 -22.69 15.75
CA ASP A 218 40.45 -22.20 14.47
C ASP A 218 39.83 -20.87 14.07
N PHE A 219 40.71 -19.89 13.87
CA PHE A 219 40.43 -18.45 13.94
C PHE A 219 39.35 -18.00 12.94
N GLU A 220 39.08 -18.79 11.90
CA GLU A 220 38.00 -18.57 10.93
C GLU A 220 36.60 -18.65 11.54
N GLN A 221 36.31 -19.54 12.50
CA GLN A 221 34.96 -19.64 13.09
C GLN A 221 34.66 -18.47 14.03
N ILE A 222 35.67 -17.92 14.71
CA ILE A 222 35.55 -16.70 15.51
C ILE A 222 35.35 -15.48 14.59
N SER A 223 36.02 -15.45 13.42
CA SER A 223 35.82 -14.42 12.39
C SER A 223 34.39 -14.46 11.83
N GLU A 224 33.85 -15.64 11.53
CA GLU A 224 32.47 -15.81 11.06
C GLU A 224 31.44 -15.37 12.11
N VAL A 225 31.63 -15.73 13.38
CA VAL A 225 30.76 -15.27 14.47
C VAL A 225 30.85 -13.75 14.64
N ASN A 226 32.04 -13.16 14.57
CA ASN A 226 32.21 -11.70 14.62
C ASN A 226 31.58 -11.00 13.41
N ASN A 227 31.64 -11.60 12.23
CA ASN A 227 31.00 -11.06 11.02
C ASN A 227 29.47 -11.11 11.14
N ILE A 228 28.91 -12.20 11.67
CA ILE A 228 27.47 -12.31 11.95
C ILE A 228 27.06 -11.29 13.01
N LEU A 229 27.85 -11.12 14.08
CA LEU A 229 27.58 -10.14 15.13
C LEU A 229 27.60 -8.70 14.57
N ASN A 230 28.61 -8.38 13.76
CA ASN A 230 28.73 -7.08 13.10
C ASN A 230 27.58 -6.83 12.11
N ALA A 231 27.19 -7.84 11.32
CA ALA A 231 26.06 -7.74 10.40
C ALA A 231 24.75 -7.45 11.14
N ALA A 232 24.47 -8.20 12.21
CA ALA A 232 23.30 -7.97 13.06
C ALA A 232 23.31 -6.58 13.71
N GLN A 233 24.48 -6.08 14.10
CA GLN A 233 24.62 -4.76 14.71
C GLN A 233 24.45 -3.62 13.69
N ILE A 234 24.88 -3.82 12.44
CA ILE A 234 24.59 -2.91 11.32
C ILE A 234 23.09 -2.88 11.03
N GLU A 235 22.43 -4.03 11.04
CA GLU A 235 21.00 -4.16 10.79
C GLU A 235 20.15 -3.51 11.89
N ASP A 236 20.50 -3.73 13.17
CA ASP A 236 19.88 -3.05 14.32
C ASP A 236 20.03 -1.52 14.24
N ASN A 237 21.20 -1.04 13.81
CA ASN A 237 21.42 0.39 13.60
C ASN A 237 20.61 0.95 12.44
N LYS A 238 20.37 0.18 11.37
CA LYS A 238 19.47 0.58 10.27
C LYS A 238 18.03 0.65 10.74
N LEU A 239 17.56 -0.37 11.45
CA LEU A 239 16.21 -0.40 12.02
C LEU A 239 15.96 0.77 12.98
N LYS A 240 16.95 1.12 13.82
CA LYS A 240 16.87 2.32 14.68
C LYS A 240 16.73 3.61 13.88
N LYS A 241 17.49 3.76 12.77
CA LYS A 241 17.36 4.94 11.91
C LYS A 241 15.98 5.01 11.23
N VAL A 242 15.46 3.88 10.77
CA VAL A 242 14.10 3.82 10.18
C VAL A 242 13.07 4.23 11.23
N ALA A 243 13.14 3.68 12.44
CA ALA A 243 12.25 4.05 13.54
C ALA A 243 12.37 5.55 13.93
N GLU A 244 13.57 6.13 13.87
CA GLU A 244 13.78 7.56 14.11
C GLU A 244 13.13 8.43 13.03
N VAL A 245 13.19 8.01 11.76
CA VAL A 245 12.54 8.70 10.62
C VAL A 245 11.03 8.61 10.74
N GLU A 246 10.47 7.42 10.99
CA GLU A 246 9.03 7.24 11.22
C GLU A 246 8.55 8.08 12.41
N ALA A 247 9.31 8.12 13.51
CA ALA A 247 8.99 8.97 14.66
C ALA A 247 9.11 10.47 14.36
N ALA A 248 9.94 10.88 13.40
CA ALA A 248 10.02 12.27 12.95
C ALA A 248 8.84 12.64 12.04
N GLU A 249 8.44 11.74 11.13
CA GLU A 249 7.28 11.91 10.25
C GLU A 249 5.98 12.00 11.07
N GLN A 250 5.80 11.13 12.06
CA GLN A 250 4.66 11.19 12.97
C GLN A 250 4.59 12.51 13.75
N ARG A 251 5.74 13.05 14.18
CA ARG A 251 5.81 14.38 14.81
C ARG A 251 5.40 15.48 13.85
N CYS A 252 5.87 15.44 12.59
CA CYS A 252 5.49 16.42 11.56
C CYS A 252 3.97 16.38 11.29
N LEU A 253 3.40 15.19 11.13
CA LEU A 253 1.95 14.98 10.95
C LEU A 253 1.12 15.48 12.14
N GLN A 254 1.65 15.35 13.36
CA GLN A 254 1.00 15.84 14.56
C GLN A 254 1.04 17.37 14.64
N GLU A 255 2.18 17.99 14.34
CA GLU A 255 2.31 19.46 14.26
C GLU A 255 1.39 20.07 13.19
N GLU A 256 1.24 19.41 12.04
CA GLU A 256 0.37 19.86 10.96
C GLU A 256 -1.10 19.78 11.35
N ARG A 257 -1.52 18.70 12.04
CA ARG A 257 -2.86 18.60 12.64
C ARG A 257 -3.13 19.70 13.66
N GLU A 258 -2.16 20.03 14.50
CA GLU A 258 -2.30 21.13 15.47
C GLU A 258 -2.43 22.50 14.78
N ARG A 259 -1.74 22.72 13.65
CA ARG A 259 -1.89 23.95 12.85
C ARG A 259 -3.28 24.03 12.25
N GLN A 260 -3.77 22.95 11.64
CA GLN A 260 -5.11 22.87 11.07
C GLN A 260 -6.19 23.08 12.13
N ASP A 261 -6.06 22.50 13.33
CA ASP A 261 -7.01 22.71 14.43
C ASP A 261 -6.98 24.17 14.95
N LYS A 262 -5.79 24.80 15.02
CA LYS A 262 -5.67 26.23 15.34
C LYS A 262 -6.33 27.12 14.28
N GLU A 263 -6.20 26.77 13.00
CA GLU A 263 -6.84 27.48 11.90
C GLU A 263 -8.35 27.28 11.88
N ALA A 264 -8.84 26.06 12.07
CA ALA A 264 -10.25 25.74 12.22
C ALA A 264 -10.87 26.49 13.41
N LYS A 265 -10.18 26.56 14.56
CA LYS A 265 -10.60 27.37 15.71
C LYS A 265 -10.64 28.87 15.40
N LYS A 266 -9.70 29.39 14.60
CA LYS A 266 -9.72 30.79 14.15
C LYS A 266 -10.88 31.05 13.19
N GLN A 267 -11.13 30.16 12.24
CA GLN A 267 -12.26 30.25 11.31
C GLN A 267 -13.59 30.16 12.05
N ALA A 268 -13.77 29.19 12.96
CA ALA A 268 -14.97 29.07 13.78
C ALA A 268 -15.22 30.31 14.66
N ARG A 269 -14.15 30.94 15.19
CA ARG A 269 -14.28 32.23 15.91
C ARG A 269 -14.70 33.37 14.98
N LYS A 270 -14.18 33.40 13.75
CA LYS A 270 -14.54 34.39 12.73
C LYS A 270 -15.99 34.23 12.28
N GLU A 271 -16.42 33.00 11.97
CA GLU A 271 -17.81 32.66 11.63
C GLU A 271 -18.77 32.95 12.80
N PHE A 272 -18.37 32.64 14.03
CA PHE A 272 -19.13 33.01 15.23
C PHE A 272 -19.30 34.54 15.34
N TRP A 273 -18.23 35.30 15.10
CA TRP A 273 -18.28 36.77 15.08
C TRP A 273 -19.11 37.31 13.92
N GLU A 274 -19.04 36.75 12.71
CA GLU A 274 -19.84 37.15 11.55
C GLU A 274 -21.33 36.85 11.76
N LYS A 275 -21.66 35.67 12.29
CA LYS A 275 -23.02 35.26 12.63
C LYS A 275 -23.61 36.09 13.78
N ASN A 276 -22.79 36.47 14.76
CA ASN A 276 -23.19 37.38 15.83
C ASN A 276 -23.10 38.86 15.43
N TRP A 277 -22.42 39.22 14.34
CA TRP A 277 -22.43 40.59 13.82
C TRP A 277 -23.83 40.97 13.32
N GLY A 278 -24.62 40.00 12.85
CA GLY A 278 -26.05 40.19 12.59
C GLY A 278 -26.85 40.55 13.84
N TYR A 279 -26.47 40.04 15.02
CA TYR A 279 -27.08 40.39 16.31
C TYR A 279 -26.51 41.70 16.91
N VAL A 280 -25.24 42.02 16.67
CA VAL A 280 -24.61 43.26 17.17
C VAL A 280 -24.97 44.45 16.27
N ALA A 281 -25.10 44.28 14.95
CA ALA A 281 -25.59 45.33 14.04
C ALA A 281 -27.11 45.55 14.17
N GLY A 282 -27.87 44.52 14.57
CA GLY A 282 -29.27 44.66 15.00
C GLY A 282 -29.47 45.09 16.47
N GLY A 283 -28.38 45.18 17.24
CA GLY A 283 -28.40 45.38 18.70
C GLY A 283 -27.74 46.66 19.19
N VAL A 284 -27.42 47.62 18.31
CA VAL A 284 -26.97 48.97 18.71
C VAL A 284 -28.13 49.84 19.23
N THR A 285 -29.39 49.40 19.11
CA THR A 285 -30.54 50.17 19.63
C THR A 285 -30.99 49.81 21.05
N THR A 286 -30.43 48.78 21.72
CA THR A 286 -30.99 48.33 23.03
C THR A 286 -30.00 48.15 24.18
N VAL A 287 -28.68 48.06 23.98
CA VAL A 287 -27.75 47.79 25.11
C VAL A 287 -27.11 49.06 25.72
N VAL A 288 -27.16 50.21 25.03
CA VAL A 288 -26.64 51.47 25.59
C VAL A 288 -27.50 51.97 26.78
N GLY A 289 -28.77 51.57 26.88
CA GLY A 289 -29.65 51.94 28.00
C GLY A 289 -29.44 51.15 29.30
N GLY A 290 -29.08 49.87 29.21
CA GLY A 290 -29.03 48.97 30.37
C GLY A 290 -27.79 49.12 31.25
N ILE A 291 -26.62 49.36 30.64
CA ILE A 291 -25.35 49.47 31.37
C ILE A 291 -25.22 50.83 32.07
N VAL A 292 -25.85 51.89 31.52
CA VAL A 292 -25.86 53.22 32.15
C VAL A 292 -26.77 53.28 33.39
N TRP A 293 -27.85 52.48 33.45
CA TRP A 293 -28.72 52.43 34.63
C TRP A 293 -28.07 51.69 35.80
N VAL A 294 -27.44 50.54 35.56
CA VAL A 294 -26.79 49.74 36.63
C VAL A 294 -25.58 50.46 37.25
N VAL A 295 -24.83 51.25 36.48
CA VAL A 295 -23.69 52.02 37.01
C VAL A 295 -24.13 53.27 37.79
N LYS A 296 -25.32 53.81 37.55
CA LYS A 296 -25.86 54.99 38.27
C LYS A 296 -26.43 54.63 39.64
N GLU A 297 -27.05 53.46 39.77
CA GLU A 297 -27.61 52.97 41.03
C GLU A 297 -26.53 52.56 42.04
N ILE A 298 -25.40 52.01 41.55
CA ILE A 298 -24.25 51.63 42.41
C ILE A 298 -23.51 52.85 42.97
N LYS A 299 -23.55 54.01 42.30
CA LYS A 299 -22.95 55.26 42.80
C LYS A 299 -23.83 56.04 43.79
N LYS A 300 -25.13 55.72 43.92
CA LYS A 300 -26.04 56.41 44.85
C LYS A 300 -26.07 55.79 46.26
N ASN A 301 -25.57 54.55 46.42
CA ASN A 301 -25.50 53.84 47.71
C ASN A 301 -24.10 53.83 48.35
N LYS A 302 -23.21 54.76 47.95
CA LYS A 302 -21.99 55.10 48.69
C LYS A 302 -21.97 56.59 49.04
N LYS A 303 -22.83 56.96 49.97
CA LYS A 303 -22.63 58.08 50.91
C LYS A 303 -23.39 57.78 52.20
#